data_AF-A0A8X7BA46-F1
#
_entry.id   AF-A0A8X7BA46-F1
#
_cell.length_a   1.000
_cell.length_b   1.000
_cell.length_c   1.000
_cell.angle_alpha   90.00
_cell.angle_beta   90.00
_cell.angle_gamma   90.00
#
_symmetry.space_group_name_H-M   'P 1'
#
loop_
_entity.id
_entity.type
_entity.pdbx_description
1 polymer ?
#
loop_
_entity_poly.entity_id
_entity_poly.type
_entity_poly.pdbx_seq_one_letter_code
_entity_poly.pdbx_strand_id
1 'polypeptide(L)'
;MKRVGSRLRRFKAKMRGQKFSDGKALCGKNRLTEASIDQLQTYYGLAIRRNLSSVKDMRQGIWAIFLHKISTDENPQHGFCPSGPDTWCRYKKAQLENKVYHYKHKLLVAVVEAIRPIFRDLSDPELLEKCLHGNTQNPNESINNVIWSRVPKKTHSCT
;
A
#
# COMPACT_ATOMS: atom_id res chain seq x y z
N MET A 1 -4.77 -10.45 -1.78
CA MET A 1 -4.71 -9.42 -2.85
C MET A 1 -3.26 -9.18 -3.29
N LYS A 2 -2.67 -10.12 -4.05
CA LYS A 2 -1.23 -10.15 -4.38
C LYS A 2 -0.83 -9.25 -5.57
N ARG A 3 -1.80 -8.62 -6.26
CA ARG A 3 -1.59 -7.92 -7.54
C ARG A 3 -0.66 -6.70 -7.43
N VAL A 4 -0.77 -5.86 -6.39
CA VAL A 4 0.11 -4.69 -6.18
C VAL A 4 1.56 -5.10 -6.00
N GLY A 5 1.84 -5.98 -5.05
CA GLY A 5 3.21 -6.34 -4.72
C GLY A 5 3.92 -7.01 -5.89
N SER A 6 3.25 -7.91 -6.61
CA SER A 6 3.80 -8.51 -7.82
C SER A 6 4.06 -7.50 -8.94
N ARG A 7 3.17 -6.52 -9.17
CA ARG A 7 3.39 -5.46 -10.17
C ARG A 7 4.55 -4.54 -9.78
N LEU A 8 4.66 -4.17 -8.50
CA LEU A 8 5.78 -3.37 -8.00
C LEU A 8 7.11 -4.11 -8.08
N ARG A 9 7.15 -5.41 -7.76
CA ARG A 9 8.36 -6.26 -7.92
C ARG A 9 8.77 -6.41 -9.38
N ARG A 10 7.79 -6.62 -10.29
CA ARG A 10 8.05 -6.68 -11.73
C ARG A 10 8.56 -5.35 -12.26
N PHE A 11 7.96 -4.25 -11.84
CA PHE A 11 8.43 -2.90 -12.17
C PHE A 11 9.87 -2.69 -11.68
N LYS A 12 10.15 -3.07 -10.42
CA LYS A 12 11.49 -2.97 -9.85
C LYS A 12 12.52 -3.78 -10.64
N ALA A 13 12.17 -4.99 -11.09
CA ALA A 13 13.03 -5.80 -11.94
C ALA A 13 13.26 -5.16 -13.32
N LYS A 14 12.21 -4.62 -13.95
CA LYS A 14 12.29 -3.93 -15.25
C LYS A 14 13.19 -2.69 -15.21
N MET A 15 13.15 -1.95 -14.10
CA MET A 15 13.91 -0.71 -13.92
C MET A 15 15.33 -0.93 -13.36
N ARG A 16 15.78 -2.19 -13.24
CA ARG A 16 17.12 -2.51 -12.76
C ARG A 16 18.17 -1.91 -13.70
N GLY A 17 19.16 -1.20 -13.13
CA GLY A 17 20.22 -0.53 -13.90
C GLY A 17 19.83 0.83 -14.48
N GLN A 18 18.55 1.21 -14.47
CA GLN A 18 18.11 2.53 -14.90
C GLN A 18 18.24 3.56 -13.77
N LYS A 19 18.59 4.79 -14.14
CA LYS A 19 18.60 5.95 -13.25
C LYS A 19 17.29 6.71 -13.39
N PHE A 20 16.78 7.21 -12.28
CA PHE A 20 15.59 8.07 -12.25
C PHE A 20 15.99 9.53 -12.42
N SER A 21 15.02 10.44 -12.39
CA SER A 21 15.23 11.89 -12.58
C SER A 21 16.26 12.50 -11.62
N ASP A 22 16.55 11.85 -10.49
CA ASP A 22 17.57 12.24 -9.53
C ASP A 22 18.94 11.55 -9.74
N GLY A 23 19.15 10.92 -10.91
CA GLY A 23 20.40 10.28 -11.30
C GLY A 23 20.72 9.00 -10.53
N LYS A 24 19.81 8.50 -9.70
CA LYS A 24 20.03 7.34 -8.82
C LYS A 24 19.18 6.14 -9.25
N ALA A 25 19.66 4.95 -8.92
CA ALA A 25 18.96 3.70 -9.18
C ALA A 25 17.74 3.50 -8.25
N LEU A 26 16.86 2.58 -8.64
CA LEU A 26 15.67 2.21 -7.85
C LEU A 26 15.97 1.39 -6.59
N CYS A 27 17.21 0.93 -6.41
CA CYS A 27 17.66 0.20 -5.23
C CYS A 27 18.42 1.14 -4.27
N GLY A 28 18.36 0.83 -2.97
CA GLY A 28 19.07 1.58 -1.92
C GLY A 28 18.17 2.21 -0.87
N LYS A 29 18.78 2.95 0.06
CA LYS A 29 18.07 3.65 1.14
C LYS A 29 17.10 4.68 0.56
N ASN A 30 15.90 4.75 1.13
CA ASN A 30 14.80 5.62 0.68
C ASN A 30 14.28 5.37 -0.74
N ARG A 31 14.46 4.13 -1.24
CA ARG A 31 13.96 3.66 -2.54
C ARG A 31 12.96 2.52 -2.38
N LEU A 32 12.52 1.96 -3.51
CA LEU A 32 11.55 0.86 -3.56
C LEU A 32 12.17 -0.47 -3.07
N THR A 33 12.35 -0.58 -1.75
CA THR A 33 12.80 -1.80 -1.06
C THR A 33 11.69 -2.83 -0.97
N GLU A 34 12.02 -4.11 -0.73
CA GLU A 34 11.00 -5.15 -0.52
C GLU A 34 10.05 -4.79 0.63
N ALA A 35 10.59 -4.33 1.76
CA ALA A 35 9.80 -3.86 2.89
C ALA A 35 8.84 -2.70 2.52
N SER A 36 9.28 -1.78 1.63
CA SER A 36 8.40 -0.71 1.14
C SER A 36 7.28 -1.26 0.26
N ILE A 37 7.57 -2.26 -0.58
CA ILE A 37 6.57 -2.94 -1.41
C ILE A 37 5.56 -3.67 -0.53
N ASP A 38 6.00 -4.39 0.50
CA ASP A 38 5.12 -5.11 1.43
C ASP A 38 4.22 -4.16 2.23
N GLN A 39 4.77 -3.01 2.64
CA GLN A 39 3.99 -1.96 3.29
C GLN A 39 2.91 -1.40 2.36
N LEU A 40 3.26 -1.10 1.10
CA LEU A 40 2.30 -0.62 0.09
C LEU A 40 1.21 -1.66 -0.21
N GLN A 41 1.58 -2.94 -0.32
CA GLN A 41 0.62 -4.03 -0.51
C GLN A 41 -0.34 -4.15 0.67
N THR A 42 0.16 -4.03 1.91
CA THR A 42 -0.66 -4.08 3.13
C THR A 42 -1.67 -2.95 3.15
N TYR A 43 -1.22 -1.71 2.89
CA TYR A 43 -2.12 -0.55 2.87
C TYR A 43 -3.14 -0.60 1.75
N TYR A 44 -2.75 -1.07 0.56
CA TYR A 44 -3.69 -1.23 -0.53
C TYR A 44 -4.80 -2.24 -0.19
N GLY A 45 -4.42 -3.39 0.37
CA GLY A 45 -5.41 -4.37 0.83
C GLY A 45 -6.34 -3.81 1.90
N LEU A 46 -5.84 -2.94 2.78
CA LEU A 46 -6.63 -2.27 3.80
C LEU A 46 -7.61 -1.24 3.20
N ALA A 47 -7.17 -0.46 2.20
CA ALA A 47 -8.02 0.50 1.49
C ALA A 47 -9.22 -0.17 0.82
N ILE A 48 -9.04 -1.40 0.32
CA ILE A 48 -10.12 -2.14 -0.32
C ILE A 48 -11.04 -2.78 0.73
N ARG A 49 -10.48 -3.47 1.73
CA ARG A 49 -11.28 -4.13 2.79
C ARG A 49 -12.12 -3.16 3.62
N ARG A 50 -11.71 -1.89 3.76
CA ARG A 50 -12.48 -0.87 4.48
C ARG A 50 -13.65 -0.29 3.68
N ASN A 51 -13.67 -0.49 2.37
CA ASN A 51 -14.58 0.20 1.45
C ASN A 51 -15.32 -0.79 0.53
N LEU A 52 -15.67 -1.98 1.04
CA LEU A 52 -16.25 -3.09 0.25
C LEU A 52 -17.60 -2.79 -0.41
N SER A 53 -18.27 -1.72 0.01
CA SER A 53 -19.54 -1.25 -0.51
C SER A 53 -19.42 -0.12 -1.55
N SER A 54 -18.24 0.42 -1.79
CA SER A 54 -18.07 1.64 -2.59
C SER A 54 -16.76 1.65 -3.37
N VAL A 55 -16.86 1.49 -4.70
CA VAL A 55 -15.72 1.60 -5.63
C VAL A 55 -15.06 2.98 -5.51
N LYS A 56 -15.87 4.04 -5.34
CA LYS A 56 -15.38 5.40 -5.16
C LYS A 56 -14.49 5.50 -3.92
N ASP A 57 -14.91 4.93 -2.79
CA ASP A 57 -14.15 5.02 -1.54
C ASP A 57 -12.91 4.11 -1.57
N MET A 58 -12.98 2.95 -2.26
CA MET A 58 -11.79 2.14 -2.56
C MET A 58 -10.76 2.96 -3.33
N ARG A 59 -11.20 3.61 -4.43
CA ARG A 59 -10.34 4.44 -5.27
C ARG A 59 -9.73 5.59 -4.47
N GLN A 60 -10.52 6.30 -3.67
CA GLN A 60 -10.02 7.37 -2.79
C GLN A 60 -9.01 6.84 -1.78
N GLY A 61 -9.28 5.70 -1.12
CA GLY A 61 -8.34 5.06 -0.20
C GLY A 61 -7.03 4.66 -0.86
N ILE A 62 -7.07 4.13 -2.08
CA ILE A 62 -5.88 3.78 -2.87
C ILE A 62 -5.05 5.03 -3.19
N TRP A 63 -5.71 6.10 -3.67
CA TRP A 63 -5.02 7.36 -3.96
C TRP A 63 -4.50 8.05 -2.70
N ALA A 64 -5.18 7.93 -1.56
CA ALA A 64 -4.68 8.44 -0.28
C ALA A 64 -3.31 7.83 0.09
N ILE A 65 -3.09 6.54 -0.21
CA ILE A 65 -1.78 5.90 0.02
C ILE A 65 -0.69 6.55 -0.84
N PHE A 66 -0.98 6.83 -2.10
CA PHE A 66 -0.05 7.49 -3.01
C PHE A 66 0.25 8.92 -2.54
N LEU A 67 -0.80 9.69 -2.24
CA LEU A 67 -0.70 11.07 -1.77
C LEU A 67 0.10 11.19 -0.46
N HIS A 68 -0.09 10.25 0.47
CA HIS A 68 0.73 10.17 1.69
C HIS A 68 2.24 10.03 1.43
N LYS A 69 2.63 9.46 0.29
CA LYS A 69 4.03 9.26 -0.06
C LYS A 69 4.66 10.48 -0.73
N ILE A 70 3.88 11.35 -1.36
CA ILE A 70 4.34 12.60 -1.98
C ILE A 70 4.11 13.86 -1.14
N SER A 71 3.24 13.79 -0.13
CA SER A 71 2.97 14.88 0.81
C SER A 71 4.27 15.39 1.44
N THR A 72 4.42 16.68 1.70
CA THR A 72 5.54 17.24 2.52
C THR A 72 4.98 18.22 3.56
N ASP A 73 5.85 18.77 4.42
CA ASP A 73 5.44 19.82 5.38
C ASP A 73 4.92 21.06 4.63
N GLU A 74 5.55 21.44 3.51
CA GLU A 74 5.19 22.58 2.67
C GLU A 74 3.98 22.30 1.77
N ASN A 75 3.77 21.03 1.38
CA ASN A 75 2.69 20.62 0.50
C ASN A 75 1.97 19.38 1.04
N PRO A 76 1.07 19.55 2.04
CA PRO A 76 0.34 18.44 2.65
C PRO A 76 -0.72 17.85 1.70
N GLN A 77 -0.65 16.55 1.42
CA GLN A 77 -1.50 15.84 0.45
C GLN A 77 -2.41 14.82 1.15
N HIS A 78 -3.39 15.31 1.93
CA HIS A 78 -4.29 14.47 2.75
C HIS A 78 -5.79 14.59 2.39
N GLY A 79 -6.10 15.12 1.21
CA GLY A 79 -7.49 15.37 0.77
C GLY A 79 -8.40 14.13 0.77
N PHE A 80 -7.86 12.96 0.41
CA PHE A 80 -8.62 11.70 0.36
C PHE A 80 -8.65 10.91 1.67
N CYS A 81 -8.05 11.43 2.74
CA CYS A 81 -8.13 10.78 4.04
C CYS A 81 -9.49 11.04 4.69
N PRO A 82 -10.05 10.08 5.46
CA PRO A 82 -11.23 10.36 6.25
C PRO A 82 -10.95 11.44 7.28
N SER A 83 -11.96 12.27 7.57
CA SER A 83 -11.93 13.26 8.65
C SER A 83 -12.56 12.69 9.91
N GLY A 84 -12.29 13.32 11.06
CA GLY A 84 -12.86 12.92 12.36
C GLY A 84 -11.93 12.06 13.23
N PRO A 85 -12.36 11.75 14.47
CA PRO A 85 -11.51 11.14 15.50
C PRO A 85 -10.95 9.76 15.12
N ASP A 86 -11.72 9.00 14.35
CA ASP A 86 -11.35 7.64 13.91
C ASP A 86 -10.49 7.62 12.64
N THR A 87 -9.99 8.79 12.20
CA THR A 87 -9.12 8.85 11.05
C THR A 87 -7.83 8.06 11.27
N TRP A 88 -7.50 7.21 10.31
CA TRP A 88 -6.21 6.52 10.27
C TRP A 88 -5.07 7.45 9.81
N CYS A 89 -5.37 8.66 9.36
CA CYS A 89 -4.41 9.64 8.90
C CYS A 89 -3.81 10.42 10.08
N ARG A 90 -2.51 10.18 10.34
CA ARG A 90 -1.80 10.83 11.46
C ARG A 90 -1.75 12.36 11.34
N TYR A 91 -1.65 12.89 10.12
CA TYR A 91 -1.70 14.33 9.88
C TYR A 91 -3.05 14.92 10.29
N LYS A 92 -4.17 14.35 9.79
CA LYS A 92 -5.51 14.80 10.18
C LYS A 92 -5.78 14.63 11.67
N LYS A 93 -5.26 13.56 12.28
CA LYS A 93 -5.36 13.34 13.72
C LYS A 93 -4.60 14.42 14.51
N ALA A 94 -3.39 14.76 14.08
CA ALA A 94 -2.62 15.85 14.70
C ALA A 94 -3.34 17.20 14.56
N GLN A 95 -3.99 17.49 13.41
CA GLN A 95 -4.81 18.69 13.24
C GLN A 95 -5.96 18.74 14.24
N LEU A 96 -6.68 17.63 14.46
CA LEU A 96 -7.76 17.56 15.45
C LEU A 96 -7.25 17.76 16.89
N GLU A 97 -6.04 17.29 17.18
CA GLU A 97 -5.41 17.42 18.50
C GLU A 97 -4.63 18.74 18.67
N ASN A 98 -4.66 19.64 17.68
CA ASN A 98 -3.83 20.86 17.64
C ASN A 98 -2.33 20.61 17.86
N LYS A 99 -1.82 19.48 17.33
CA LYS A 99 -0.40 19.09 17.40
C LYS A 99 0.31 19.34 16.08
N VAL A 100 1.60 19.68 16.16
CA VAL A 100 2.47 19.77 15.00
C VAL A 100 2.77 18.36 14.48
N TYR A 101 2.61 18.15 13.18
CA TYR A 101 2.97 16.92 12.50
C TYR A 101 4.12 17.18 11.54
N HIS A 102 5.20 16.42 11.68
CA HIS A 102 6.35 16.49 10.78
C HIS A 102 6.44 15.24 9.90
N TYR A 103 6.61 15.45 8.60
CA TYR A 103 6.72 14.34 7.66
C TYR A 103 8.08 13.64 7.74
N LYS A 104 8.06 12.31 7.72
CA LYS A 104 9.27 11.49 7.59
C LYS A 104 9.20 10.69 6.29
N HIS A 105 9.80 11.20 5.22
CA HIS A 105 9.80 10.54 3.92
C HIS A 105 10.69 9.30 3.93
N LYS A 106 10.06 8.13 3.86
CA LYS A 106 10.76 6.86 3.63
C LYS A 106 11.03 6.59 2.14
N LEU A 107 10.38 7.30 1.23
CA LEU A 107 10.55 7.16 -0.22
C LEU A 107 10.76 8.54 -0.83
N LEU A 108 11.73 8.66 -1.73
CA LEU A 108 11.94 9.88 -2.50
C LEU A 108 10.82 10.08 -3.54
N VAL A 109 10.42 11.33 -3.76
CA VAL A 109 9.34 11.71 -4.69
C VAL A 109 9.55 11.10 -6.08
N ALA A 110 10.78 11.10 -6.60
CA ALA A 110 11.11 10.50 -7.90
C ALA A 110 10.69 9.02 -8.01
N VAL A 111 10.82 8.24 -6.94
CA VAL A 111 10.40 6.82 -6.91
C VAL A 111 8.89 6.70 -6.82
N VAL A 112 8.23 7.58 -6.09
CA VAL A 112 6.78 7.57 -5.94
C VAL A 112 6.12 7.94 -7.28
N GLU A 113 6.61 8.98 -7.94
CA GLU A 113 6.18 9.38 -9.28
C GLU A 113 6.33 8.25 -10.29
N ALA A 114 7.45 7.53 -10.25
CA ALA A 114 7.70 6.40 -11.12
C ALA A 114 6.68 5.25 -10.99
N ILE A 115 6.11 5.04 -9.80
CA ILE A 115 5.09 4.00 -9.57
C ILE A 115 3.66 4.53 -9.74
N ARG A 116 3.46 5.81 -10.04
CA ARG A 116 2.14 6.42 -10.29
C ARG A 116 1.32 5.67 -11.34
N PRO A 117 1.88 5.21 -12.49
CA PRO A 117 1.11 4.45 -13.47
C PRO A 117 0.54 3.14 -12.88
N ILE A 118 1.28 2.48 -11.99
CA ILE A 118 0.81 1.26 -11.33
C ILE A 118 -0.38 1.56 -10.41
N PHE A 119 -0.34 2.67 -9.67
CA PHE A 119 -1.46 3.12 -8.85
C PHE A 119 -2.68 3.49 -9.70
N ARG A 120 -2.48 4.16 -10.83
CA ARG A 120 -3.55 4.48 -11.78
C ARG A 120 -4.27 3.22 -12.24
N ASP A 121 -3.54 2.26 -12.80
CA ASP A 121 -4.09 1.01 -13.32
C ASP A 121 -4.78 0.17 -12.23
N LEU A 122 -4.29 0.24 -10.99
CA LEU A 122 -4.86 -0.51 -9.86
C LEU A 122 -6.03 0.24 -9.20
N SER A 123 -6.26 1.49 -9.58
CA SER A 123 -7.41 2.29 -9.13
C SER A 123 -8.54 2.33 -10.18
N ASP A 124 -8.41 1.51 -11.22
CA ASP A 124 -9.39 1.39 -12.30
C ASP A 124 -10.76 0.92 -11.76
N PRO A 125 -11.87 1.62 -12.07
CA PRO A 125 -13.19 1.27 -11.54
C PRO A 125 -13.62 -0.15 -11.90
N GLU A 126 -13.43 -0.61 -13.14
CA GLU A 126 -13.83 -1.96 -13.58
C GLU A 126 -13.05 -3.05 -12.84
N LEU A 127 -11.78 -2.78 -12.53
CA LEU A 127 -10.98 -3.65 -11.66
C LEU A 127 -11.51 -3.67 -10.22
N LEU A 128 -11.90 -2.51 -9.68
CA LEU A 128 -12.36 -2.36 -8.30
C LEU A 128 -13.78 -2.88 -8.06
N GLU A 129 -14.66 -2.84 -9.06
CA GLU A 129 -15.99 -3.45 -9.00
C GLU A 129 -15.93 -4.94 -8.67
N LYS A 130 -14.90 -5.64 -9.17
CA LYS A 130 -14.65 -7.06 -8.86
C LYS A 130 -14.26 -7.32 -7.40
N CYS A 131 -13.96 -6.26 -6.65
CA CYS A 131 -13.62 -6.32 -5.24
C CYS A 131 -14.81 -6.00 -4.33
N LEU A 132 -15.95 -5.57 -4.90
CA LEU A 132 -17.19 -5.34 -4.16
C LEU A 132 -17.66 -6.63 -3.50
N HIS A 133 -18.33 -6.49 -2.36
CA HIS A 133 -18.84 -7.61 -1.54
C HIS A 133 -17.76 -8.51 -0.92
N GLY A 134 -16.48 -8.14 -1.03
CA GLY A 134 -15.39 -8.88 -0.38
C GLY A 134 -15.18 -10.28 -0.93
N ASN A 135 -15.70 -10.58 -2.12
CA ASN A 135 -15.48 -11.86 -2.80
C ASN A 135 -13.99 -12.07 -3.04
N THR A 136 -13.35 -12.82 -2.15
CA THR A 136 -11.96 -13.20 -2.27
C THR A 136 -11.78 -14.07 -3.51
N GLN A 137 -11.14 -13.55 -4.55
CA GLN A 137 -10.71 -14.31 -5.73
C GLN A 137 -9.64 -15.38 -5.43
N ASN A 138 -9.47 -15.82 -4.18
CA ASN A 138 -8.51 -16.84 -3.81
C ASN A 138 -9.03 -17.74 -2.68
N PRO A 139 -9.87 -18.73 -2.97
CA PRO A 139 -10.24 -19.78 -2.01
C PRO A 139 -9.01 -20.53 -1.44
N ASN A 140 -7.85 -20.45 -2.08
CA ASN A 140 -6.63 -21.11 -1.60
C ASN A 140 -5.96 -20.36 -0.43
N GLU A 141 -6.26 -19.08 -0.20
CA GLU A 141 -5.71 -18.32 0.94
C GLU A 141 -6.45 -18.61 2.25
N SER A 142 -7.75 -18.91 2.21
CA SER A 142 -8.51 -19.33 3.41
C SER A 142 -8.26 -20.81 3.74
N ILE A 143 -8.23 -21.69 2.73
CA ILE A 143 -7.99 -23.13 2.93
C ILE A 143 -6.60 -23.41 3.50
N ASN A 144 -5.53 -22.79 2.97
CA ASN A 144 -4.18 -23.05 3.49
C ASN A 144 -4.07 -22.64 4.96
N ASN A 145 -4.60 -21.48 5.36
CA ASN A 145 -4.52 -21.02 6.74
C ASN A 145 -5.29 -21.94 7.72
N VAL A 146 -6.41 -22.52 7.28
CA VAL A 146 -7.18 -23.52 8.05
C VAL A 146 -6.47 -24.87 8.10
N ILE A 147 -5.75 -25.27 7.06
CA ILE A 147 -4.95 -26.50 7.07
C ILE A 147 -3.76 -26.35 8.03
N TRP A 148 -3.03 -25.23 7.96
CA TRP A 148 -1.86 -25.00 8.83
C TRP A 148 -2.23 -24.86 10.32
N SER A 149 -3.44 -24.42 10.66
CA SER A 149 -3.90 -24.35 12.06
C SER A 149 -4.39 -25.68 12.63
N ARG A 150 -4.64 -26.69 11.78
CA ARG A 150 -5.12 -28.02 12.18
C ARG A 150 -4.02 -29.09 12.26
N VAL A 151 -2.80 -28.78 11.81
CA VAL A 151 -1.67 -29.70 11.92
C VAL A 151 -0.95 -29.47 13.25
N PRO A 152 -0.97 -30.43 14.20
CA PRO A 152 -0.22 -30.31 15.44
C PRO A 152 1.29 -30.30 15.15
N LYS A 153 2.00 -29.33 15.71
CA LYS A 153 3.46 -29.22 15.61
C LYS A 153 4.09 -30.38 16.39
N LYS A 154 4.51 -31.45 15.71
CA LYS A 154 5.33 -32.48 16.32
C LYS A 154 6.72 -31.92 16.55
N THR A 155 7.07 -31.64 17.81
CA THR A 155 8.45 -31.44 18.25
C THR A 155 9.14 -32.80 18.29
N HIS A 156 10.05 -33.05 17.35
CA HIS A 156 11.00 -34.15 17.46
C HIS A 156 12.16 -33.68 18.32
N SER A 157 12.17 -34.09 19.60
CA SER A 157 13.36 -34.04 20.44
C SER A 157 14.22 -35.26 20.14
N CYS A 158 15.36 -35.06 19.48
CA CYS A 158 16.43 -36.05 19.46
C CYS A 158 17.23 -35.92 20.77
N THR A 159 17.24 -36.99 21.56
CA THR A 159 18.37 -37.38 22.41
C THR A 159 19.41 -38.11 21.57
#